data_AF-A0A7C1CPS7-F1
#
_entry.id   AF-A0A7C1CPS7-F1
#
_cell.length_a   1.000
_cell.length_b   1.000
_cell.length_c   1.000
_cell.angle_alpha   90.00
_cell.angle_beta   90.00
_cell.angle_gamma   90.00
#
_symmetry.space_group_name_H-M   'P 1'
#
loop_
_entity.id
_entity.type
_entity.pdbx_description
1 polymer ?
#
loop_
_entity_poly.entity_id
_entity_poly.type
_entity_poly.pdbx_seq_one_letter_code
_entity_poly.pdbx_strand_id
1 'polypeptide(L)'
;WRLAKMNLAVRGIDSDIRWNNEGSFHIDELRDLKFDYILANPPFNISDWGGDRLREDPRWQFGVPPVGNANYAWLQHIYWHLAPFGTAGVVLANGSMSSNQSGEGEIRKAMIERDAVDCMVALPGQLFYSTQIPACLWFLARDKSNGKRGQETLRDRRGEVLFIDARKMGKMVDRTRRELTNDDIQKIADTYHAWRSVAGTQINASNTSNDESGRDESRPYEDIPGFCKSATLDEIRKHGYVLTPGRYVGAESAKDDGEPFTDKMKRLSTQWREQQAEAARLDAMIEANLKELGYGG
;
A
#
# COMPACT_ATOMS: atom_id res chain seq x y z
N TRP A 1 7.08 25.32 -2.06
CA TRP A 1 6.97 25.39 -3.54
C TRP A 1 8.24 25.94 -4.21
N ARG A 2 8.87 27.03 -3.71
CA ARG A 2 10.11 27.58 -4.32
C ARG A 2 11.25 26.57 -4.43
N LEU A 3 11.51 25.82 -3.35
CA LEU A 3 12.49 24.73 -3.36
C LEU A 3 12.18 23.65 -4.40
N ALA A 4 10.90 23.32 -4.60
CA ALA A 4 10.50 22.34 -5.61
C ALA A 4 10.78 22.86 -7.05
N LYS A 5 10.45 24.14 -7.34
CA LYS A 5 10.79 24.77 -8.62
C LYS A 5 12.31 24.78 -8.86
N MET A 6 13.10 25.15 -7.85
CA MET A 6 14.56 25.12 -7.95
C MET A 6 15.08 23.70 -8.19
N ASN A 7 14.53 22.69 -7.50
CA ASN A 7 14.93 21.29 -7.63
C ASN A 7 14.72 20.74 -9.05
N LEU A 8 13.63 21.15 -9.71
CA LEU A 8 13.34 20.79 -11.11
C LEU A 8 14.24 21.56 -12.09
N ALA A 9 14.41 22.86 -11.87
CA ALA A 9 15.27 23.70 -12.71
C ALA A 9 16.73 23.20 -12.73
N VAL A 10 17.28 22.79 -11.58
CA VAL A 10 18.64 22.22 -11.48
C VAL A 10 18.78 20.91 -12.27
N ARG A 11 17.68 20.17 -12.46
CA ARG A 11 17.64 18.95 -13.27
C ARG A 11 17.30 19.20 -14.75
N GLY A 12 17.16 20.47 -15.15
CA GLY A 12 16.78 20.84 -16.52
C GLY A 12 15.33 20.50 -16.87
N ILE A 13 14.46 20.32 -15.88
CA ILE A 13 13.04 20.00 -16.08
C ILE A 13 12.22 21.28 -15.94
N ASP A 14 11.55 21.68 -17.03
CA ASP A 14 10.59 22.79 -16.98
C ASP A 14 9.32 22.38 -16.21
N SER A 15 8.72 23.29 -15.45
CA SER A 15 7.64 22.95 -14.52
C SER A 15 6.55 24.01 -14.41
N ASP A 16 5.31 23.62 -14.70
CA ASP A 16 4.10 24.39 -14.36
C ASP A 16 3.65 24.06 -12.93
N ILE A 17 4.33 24.61 -11.92
CA ILE A 17 3.88 24.51 -10.52
C ILE A 17 2.99 25.71 -10.18
N ARG A 18 1.69 25.43 -10.04
CA ARG A 18 0.68 26.36 -9.51
C ARG A 18 0.55 26.17 -8.00
N TRP A 19 0.61 27.27 -7.25
CA TRP A 19 0.60 27.24 -5.79
C TRP A 19 -0.25 28.39 -5.24
N ASN A 20 -1.03 28.09 -4.20
CA ASN A 20 -1.79 29.05 -3.42
C ASN A 20 -1.78 28.66 -1.92
N ASN A 21 -2.31 29.54 -1.07
CA ASN A 21 -2.38 29.36 0.37
C ASN A 21 -3.51 28.42 0.83
N GLU A 22 -4.54 28.24 0.01
CA GLU A 22 -5.76 27.50 0.37
C GLU A 22 -5.65 25.99 0.10
N GLY A 23 -4.61 25.58 -0.64
CA GLY A 23 -4.30 24.18 -0.94
C GLY A 23 -5.18 23.58 -2.04
N SER A 24 -4.84 22.37 -2.49
CA SER A 24 -5.45 21.70 -3.63
C SER A 24 -6.95 21.40 -3.46
N PHE A 25 -7.44 21.36 -2.22
CA PHE A 25 -8.85 21.14 -1.97
C PHE A 25 -9.69 22.40 -2.18
N HIS A 26 -9.34 23.53 -1.55
CA HIS A 26 -10.21 24.71 -1.55
C HIS A 26 -10.00 25.57 -2.81
N ILE A 27 -8.75 25.77 -3.24
CA ILE A 27 -8.44 26.43 -4.52
C ILE A 27 -7.66 25.45 -5.39
N ASP A 28 -8.40 24.73 -6.20
CA ASP A 28 -7.86 23.83 -7.20
C ASP A 28 -7.42 24.60 -8.46
N GLU A 29 -6.12 24.92 -8.53
CA GLU A 29 -5.49 25.62 -9.66
C GLU A 29 -5.54 24.84 -10.98
N LEU A 30 -5.88 23.55 -10.92
CA LEU A 30 -5.89 22.61 -12.04
C LEU A 30 -7.30 22.03 -12.26
N ARG A 31 -8.35 22.72 -11.79
CA ARG A 31 -9.75 22.26 -11.78
C ARG A 31 -10.21 21.61 -13.09
N ASP A 32 -9.87 22.23 -14.21
CA ASP A 32 -10.36 21.83 -15.54
C ASP A 32 -9.40 20.86 -16.26
N LEU A 33 -8.25 20.54 -15.66
CA LEU A 33 -7.25 19.65 -16.25
C LEU A 33 -7.46 18.19 -15.82
N LYS A 34 -7.19 17.30 -16.78
CA LYS A 34 -7.15 15.85 -16.60
C LYS A 34 -5.77 15.31 -16.99
N PHE A 35 -5.31 14.29 -16.27
CA PHE A 35 -3.98 13.74 -16.42
C PHE A 35 -4.01 12.24 -16.71
N ASP A 36 -3.15 11.78 -17.60
CA ASP A 36 -2.95 10.35 -17.86
C ASP A 36 -2.25 9.65 -16.68
N TYR A 37 -1.36 10.37 -15.99
CA TYR A 37 -0.59 9.86 -14.86
C TYR A 37 -0.59 10.85 -13.71
N ILE A 38 -0.89 10.35 -12.51
CA ILE A 38 -0.75 11.12 -11.27
C ILE A 38 0.07 10.30 -10.29
N LEU A 39 1.17 10.88 -9.80
CA LEU A 39 1.97 10.31 -8.72
C LEU A 39 1.90 11.26 -7.54
N ALA A 40 1.46 10.77 -6.37
CA ALA A 40 1.27 11.61 -5.21
C ALA A 40 1.69 10.91 -3.91
N ASN A 41 2.40 11.65 -3.06
CA ASN A 41 2.61 11.30 -1.67
C ASN A 41 1.98 12.40 -0.79
N PRO A 42 0.64 12.44 -0.70
CA PRO A 42 -0.04 13.44 0.10
C PRO A 42 0.28 13.25 1.59
N PRO A 43 0.18 14.31 2.40
CA PRO A 43 0.32 14.20 3.84
C PRO A 43 -0.77 13.29 4.46
N PHE A 44 -0.36 12.44 5.40
CA PHE A 44 -1.23 11.40 5.97
C PHE A 44 -2.06 11.93 7.14
N ASN A 45 -3.31 11.46 7.26
CA ASN A 45 -4.17 11.65 8.43
C ASN A 45 -4.37 13.11 8.85
N ILE A 46 -4.37 14.05 7.90
CA ILE A 46 -4.67 15.46 8.20
C ILE A 46 -6.13 15.57 8.66
N SER A 47 -6.33 16.14 9.84
CA SER A 47 -7.65 16.39 10.42
C SER A 47 -8.16 17.83 10.21
N ASP A 48 -7.27 18.78 9.95
CA ASP A 48 -7.55 20.21 9.79
C ASP A 48 -7.53 20.66 8.32
N TRP A 49 -7.97 19.80 7.39
CA TRP A 49 -8.00 20.09 5.96
C TRP A 49 -9.21 20.92 5.50
N GLY A 50 -10.10 21.32 6.43
CA GLY A 50 -11.28 22.15 6.15
C GLY A 50 -12.45 21.41 5.51
N GLY A 51 -12.58 20.10 5.75
CA GLY A 51 -13.62 19.25 5.15
C GLY A 51 -15.07 19.68 5.39
N ASP A 52 -15.35 20.43 6.46
CA ASP A 52 -16.70 20.98 6.74
C ASP A 52 -17.21 21.92 5.65
N ARG A 53 -16.30 22.65 4.98
CA ARG A 53 -16.67 23.58 3.89
C ARG A 53 -16.89 22.88 2.56
N LEU A 54 -16.50 21.61 2.46
CA LEU A 54 -16.47 20.86 1.22
C LEU A 54 -17.49 19.72 1.20
N ARG A 55 -18.51 19.71 2.08
CA ARG A 55 -19.44 18.58 2.18
C ARG A 55 -20.19 18.27 0.88
N GLU A 56 -20.45 19.28 0.06
CA GLU A 56 -21.19 19.17 -1.21
C GLU A 56 -20.28 19.20 -2.44
N ASP A 57 -18.96 19.05 -2.25
CA ASP A 57 -18.00 19.13 -3.35
C ASP A 57 -18.22 17.98 -4.37
N PRO A 58 -18.30 18.27 -5.68
CA PRO A 58 -18.57 17.27 -6.71
C PRO A 58 -17.49 16.20 -6.84
N ARG A 59 -16.29 16.43 -6.30
CA ARG A 59 -15.20 15.45 -6.28
C ARG A 59 -15.52 14.23 -5.41
N TRP A 60 -16.46 14.32 -4.47
CA TRP A 60 -16.82 13.23 -3.56
C TRP A 60 -17.75 12.19 -4.19
N GLN A 61 -17.33 11.64 -5.33
CA GLN A 61 -18.12 10.71 -6.14
C GLN A 61 -18.46 9.41 -5.42
N PHE A 62 -17.65 9.00 -4.44
CA PHE A 62 -17.78 7.73 -3.72
C PHE A 62 -18.32 7.90 -2.29
N GLY A 63 -18.63 9.13 -1.90
CA GLY A 63 -19.08 9.49 -0.56
C GLY A 63 -18.22 10.58 0.07
N VAL A 64 -18.81 11.34 0.98
CA VAL A 64 -18.17 12.53 1.53
C VAL A 64 -17.10 12.12 2.55
N PRO A 65 -15.82 12.49 2.37
CA PRO A 65 -14.75 12.18 3.31
C PRO A 65 -15.04 12.66 4.74
N PRO A 66 -14.50 11.97 5.76
CA PRO A 66 -14.60 12.45 7.13
C PRO A 66 -13.82 13.75 7.33
N VAL A 67 -14.40 14.68 8.09
CA VAL A 67 -13.77 15.97 8.39
C VAL A 67 -12.44 15.76 9.10
N GLY A 68 -12.37 14.79 10.02
CA GLY A 68 -11.15 14.49 10.78
C GLY A 68 -10.07 13.69 10.04
N ASN A 69 -10.24 13.32 8.76
CA ASN A 69 -9.20 12.61 8.01
C ASN A 69 -9.27 12.84 6.49
N ALA A 70 -8.23 13.48 5.94
CA ALA A 70 -8.12 13.80 4.52
C ALA A 70 -7.74 12.62 3.59
N ASN A 71 -7.43 11.43 4.10
CA ASN A 71 -6.91 10.34 3.26
C ASN A 71 -7.83 10.01 2.06
N TYR A 72 -9.13 9.82 2.31
CA TYR A 72 -10.11 9.56 1.26
C TYR A 72 -10.46 10.82 0.46
N ALA A 73 -10.22 12.02 1.01
CA ALA A 73 -10.33 13.26 0.24
C ALA A 73 -9.24 13.31 -0.85
N TRP A 74 -8.00 12.93 -0.51
CA TRP A 74 -6.90 12.85 -1.48
C TRP A 74 -7.17 11.83 -2.59
N LEU A 75 -7.62 10.61 -2.24
CA LEU A 75 -7.94 9.58 -3.23
C LEU A 75 -9.00 10.05 -4.23
N GLN A 76 -10.08 10.66 -3.73
CA GLN A 76 -11.17 11.14 -4.58
C GLN A 76 -10.78 12.36 -5.42
N HIS A 77 -10.01 13.29 -4.85
CA HIS A 77 -9.45 14.42 -5.62
C HIS A 77 -8.53 13.94 -6.75
N ILE A 78 -7.62 13.00 -6.47
CA ILE A 78 -6.74 12.43 -7.50
C ILE A 78 -7.56 11.69 -8.56
N TYR A 79 -8.52 10.87 -8.15
CA TYR A 79 -9.39 10.15 -9.08
C TYR A 79 -10.23 11.09 -9.97
N TRP A 80 -10.66 12.23 -9.42
CA TRP A 80 -11.38 13.26 -10.16
C TRP A 80 -10.54 13.82 -11.32
N HIS A 81 -9.24 14.03 -11.13
CA HIS A 81 -8.34 14.58 -12.16
C HIS A 81 -7.76 13.56 -13.12
N LEU A 82 -8.08 12.27 -12.98
CA LEU A 82 -7.63 11.28 -13.96
C LEU A 82 -8.40 11.43 -15.27
N ALA A 83 -7.67 11.39 -16.38
CA ALA A 83 -8.22 11.24 -17.73
C ALA A 83 -8.93 9.88 -17.88
N PRO A 84 -9.81 9.67 -18.88
CA PRO A 84 -10.59 8.43 -19.02
C PRO A 84 -9.77 7.13 -18.99
N PHE A 85 -8.55 7.13 -19.49
CA PHE A 85 -7.63 5.98 -19.45
C PHE A 85 -6.45 6.17 -18.49
N GLY A 86 -6.55 7.18 -17.62
CA GLY A 86 -5.50 7.58 -16.70
C GLY A 86 -5.36 6.63 -15.51
N THR A 87 -4.16 6.60 -14.96
CA THR A 87 -3.82 5.83 -13.75
C THR A 87 -3.09 6.70 -12.74
N ALA A 88 -3.32 6.45 -11.46
CA ALA A 88 -2.60 7.12 -10.38
C ALA A 88 -1.87 6.13 -9.48
N GLY A 89 -0.75 6.55 -8.90
CA GLY A 89 -0.08 5.90 -7.78
C GLY A 89 -0.05 6.86 -6.58
N VAL A 90 -0.68 6.47 -5.47
CA VAL A 90 -0.83 7.31 -4.29
C VAL A 90 -0.27 6.62 -3.06
N VAL A 91 0.65 7.27 -2.36
CA VAL A 91 1.17 6.79 -1.08
C VAL A 91 0.24 7.21 0.05
N LEU A 92 -0.18 6.29 0.90
CA LEU A 92 -1.00 6.58 2.08
C LEU A 92 -0.62 5.71 3.27
N ALA A 93 -1.05 6.10 4.47
CA ALA A 93 -0.91 5.27 5.66
C ALA A 93 -1.73 3.97 5.55
N ASN A 94 -1.23 2.87 6.14
CA ASN A 94 -1.88 1.56 6.10
C ASN A 94 -3.32 1.53 6.62
N GLY A 95 -3.67 2.43 7.54
CA GLY A 95 -5.04 2.57 8.05
C GLY A 95 -6.07 2.84 6.95
N SER A 96 -5.67 3.49 5.85
CA SER A 96 -6.54 3.72 4.69
C SER A 96 -7.11 2.42 4.11
N MET A 97 -6.39 1.29 4.19
CA MET A 97 -6.82 0.02 3.59
C MET A 97 -7.94 -0.69 4.35
N SER A 98 -8.16 -0.37 5.63
CA SER A 98 -9.00 -1.20 6.51
C SER A 98 -9.88 -0.43 7.49
N SER A 99 -9.63 0.86 7.69
CA SER A 99 -10.40 1.68 8.63
C SER A 99 -11.89 1.73 8.26
N ASN A 100 -12.74 1.51 9.27
CA ASN A 100 -14.18 1.71 9.19
C ASN A 100 -14.63 2.93 10.01
N GLN A 101 -13.69 3.71 10.53
CA GLN A 101 -14.01 4.89 11.32
C GLN A 101 -14.63 5.97 10.43
N SER A 102 -15.60 6.69 10.97
CA SER A 102 -16.16 7.90 10.36
C SER A 102 -16.63 7.72 8.89
N GLY A 103 -17.10 6.53 8.52
CA GLY A 103 -17.64 6.24 7.18
C GLY A 103 -16.60 5.90 6.11
N GLU A 104 -15.30 5.82 6.43
CA GLU A 104 -14.24 5.47 5.46
C GLU A 104 -14.47 4.10 4.79
N GLY A 105 -15.07 3.15 5.51
CA GLY A 105 -15.44 1.84 4.98
C GLY A 105 -16.43 1.91 3.81
N GLU A 106 -17.41 2.80 3.88
CA GLU A 106 -18.42 2.97 2.82
C GLU A 106 -17.83 3.65 1.58
N ILE A 107 -16.95 4.64 1.77
CA ILE A 107 -16.24 5.28 0.65
C ILE A 107 -15.36 4.24 -0.06
N ARG A 108 -14.61 3.45 0.70
CA ARG A 108 -13.77 2.38 0.17
C ARG A 108 -14.58 1.36 -0.61
N LYS A 109 -15.69 0.90 -0.03
CA LYS A 109 -16.64 0.01 -0.69
C LYS A 109 -17.13 0.60 -2.01
N ALA A 110 -17.55 1.87 -2.02
CA ALA A 110 -18.00 2.54 -3.24
C ALA A 110 -16.90 2.66 -4.29
N MET A 111 -15.65 2.93 -3.90
CA MET A 111 -14.50 2.95 -4.81
C MET A 111 -14.22 1.58 -5.43
N ILE A 112 -14.31 0.50 -4.63
CA ILE A 112 -14.10 -0.88 -5.10
C ILE A 112 -15.23 -1.31 -6.03
N GLU A 113 -16.49 -1.09 -5.65
CA GLU A 113 -17.68 -1.48 -6.42
C GLU A 113 -17.79 -0.75 -7.76
N ARG A 114 -17.24 0.47 -7.84
CA ARG A 114 -17.12 1.24 -9.08
C ARG A 114 -15.79 1.03 -9.79
N ASP A 115 -15.03 0.01 -9.39
CA ASP A 115 -13.83 -0.45 -10.06
C ASP A 115 -12.71 0.60 -10.17
N ALA A 116 -12.63 1.53 -9.20
CA ALA A 116 -11.65 2.61 -9.21
C ALA A 116 -10.24 2.20 -8.76
N VAL A 117 -10.14 1.11 -7.97
CA VAL A 117 -8.89 0.64 -7.33
C VAL A 117 -8.27 -0.46 -8.19
N ASP A 118 -7.09 -0.24 -8.77
CA ASP A 118 -6.42 -1.18 -9.68
C ASP A 118 -5.50 -2.17 -8.94
N CYS A 119 -4.67 -1.66 -8.02
CA CYS A 119 -3.71 -2.46 -7.28
C CYS A 119 -3.44 -1.86 -5.90
N MET A 120 -3.18 -2.74 -4.93
CA MET A 120 -2.85 -2.41 -3.56
C MET A 120 -1.52 -3.02 -3.17
N VAL A 121 -0.57 -2.18 -2.76
CA VAL A 121 0.75 -2.63 -2.31
C VAL A 121 0.96 -2.27 -0.85
N ALA A 122 1.26 -3.24 -0.01
CA ALA A 122 1.67 -3.00 1.37
C ALA A 122 3.20 -2.89 1.43
N LEU A 123 3.71 -1.73 1.80
CA LEU A 123 5.14 -1.47 1.89
C LEU A 123 5.68 -1.86 3.28
N PRO A 124 6.99 -2.10 3.40
CA PRO A 124 7.61 -2.33 4.70
C PRO A 124 7.58 -1.06 5.57
N GLY A 125 7.73 -1.24 6.87
CA GLY A 125 7.96 -0.13 7.81
C GLY A 125 9.32 0.52 7.59
N GLN A 126 9.56 1.65 8.26
CA GLN A 126 10.88 2.31 8.31
C GLN A 126 11.41 2.85 6.96
N LEU A 127 10.52 3.07 5.97
CA LEU A 127 10.91 3.72 4.70
C LEU A 127 11.00 5.24 4.81
N PHE A 128 10.30 5.86 5.77
CA PHE A 128 10.31 7.31 5.95
C PHE A 128 11.34 7.73 7.00
N TYR A 129 12.02 8.84 6.74
CA TYR A 129 12.97 9.43 7.67
C TYR A 129 12.32 9.92 8.98
N SER A 130 11.05 10.30 8.93
CA SER A 130 10.33 10.92 10.05
C SER A 130 9.46 9.96 10.86
N THR A 131 9.18 8.76 10.35
CA THR A 131 8.29 7.80 11.03
C THR A 131 8.62 6.36 10.65
N GLN A 132 8.45 5.46 11.63
CA GLN A 132 8.57 4.02 11.41
C GLN A 132 7.29 3.38 10.87
N ILE A 133 6.19 4.14 10.82
CA ILE A 133 4.89 3.66 10.39
C ILE A 133 4.97 3.20 8.92
N PRO A 134 4.53 1.96 8.61
CA PRO A 134 4.46 1.48 7.23
C PRO A 134 3.39 2.23 6.44
N ALA A 135 3.65 2.38 5.14
CA ALA A 135 2.70 2.93 4.17
C ALA A 135 2.23 1.86 3.19
N CYS A 136 1.25 2.25 2.40
CA CYS A 136 0.73 1.47 1.29
C CYS A 136 0.70 2.34 0.02
N LEU A 137 0.71 1.67 -1.12
CA LEU A 137 0.44 2.29 -2.41
C LEU A 137 -0.96 1.90 -2.86
N TRP A 138 -1.75 2.92 -3.20
CA TRP A 138 -2.99 2.80 -3.92
C TRP A 138 -2.73 3.08 -5.38
N PHE A 139 -2.97 2.09 -6.23
CA PHE A 139 -3.08 2.32 -7.66
C PHE A 139 -4.55 2.51 -8.02
N LEU A 140 -4.86 3.62 -8.70
CA LEU A 140 -6.19 3.93 -9.19
C LEU A 140 -6.19 3.88 -10.72
N ALA A 141 -7.31 3.46 -11.30
CA ALA A 141 -7.53 3.48 -12.74
C ALA A 141 -8.95 3.98 -13.05
N ARG A 142 -9.07 4.84 -14.06
CA ARG A 142 -10.38 5.30 -14.56
C ARG A 142 -11.06 4.26 -15.45
N ASP A 143 -10.25 3.46 -16.13
CA ASP A 143 -10.70 2.38 -16.96
C ASP A 143 -9.76 1.18 -16.81
N LYS A 144 -10.38 0.03 -16.56
CA LYS A 144 -9.75 -1.28 -16.48
C LYS A 144 -10.18 -2.21 -17.61
N SER A 145 -11.13 -1.77 -18.44
CA SER A 145 -11.45 -2.46 -19.68
C SER A 145 -10.25 -2.38 -20.61
N ASN A 146 -9.98 -3.52 -21.25
CA ASN A 146 -9.04 -3.74 -22.33
C ASN A 146 -8.84 -2.53 -23.27
N GLY A 147 -7.89 -1.67 -22.95
CA GLY A 147 -7.48 -0.53 -23.75
C GLY A 147 -6.08 -0.68 -24.33
N LYS A 148 -5.80 0.09 -25.38
CA LYS A 148 -4.42 0.39 -25.77
C LYS A 148 -3.92 1.52 -24.89
N ARG A 149 -2.82 1.29 -24.16
CA ARG A 149 -2.07 2.36 -23.49
C ARG A 149 -0.85 2.64 -24.36
N GLY A 150 -0.96 3.64 -25.24
CA GLY A 150 0.05 3.86 -26.29
C GLY A 150 0.09 2.68 -27.26
N GLN A 151 1.22 1.97 -27.32
CA GLN A 151 1.40 0.78 -28.18
C GLN A 151 1.11 -0.55 -27.47
N GLU A 152 0.93 -0.54 -26.15
CA GLU A 152 0.73 -1.76 -25.36
C GLU A 152 -0.75 -2.17 -25.30
N THR A 153 -1.01 -3.46 -25.46
CA THR A 153 -2.35 -4.04 -25.27
C THR A 153 -2.45 -4.54 -23.83
N LEU A 154 -3.34 -3.92 -23.05
CA LEU A 154 -3.59 -4.32 -21.65
C LEU A 154 -4.71 -5.35 -21.58
N ARG A 155 -4.65 -6.26 -20.60
CA ARG A 155 -5.74 -7.20 -20.34
C ARG A 155 -6.94 -6.49 -19.69
N ASP A 156 -8.13 -7.02 -19.95
CA ASP A 156 -9.32 -6.66 -19.20
C ASP A 156 -9.17 -7.21 -17.77
N ARG A 157 -9.24 -6.31 -16.80
CA ARG A 157 -9.08 -6.61 -15.37
C ARG A 157 -10.20 -5.97 -14.55
N ARG A 158 -11.34 -5.69 -15.20
CA ARG A 158 -12.52 -5.18 -14.51
C ARG A 158 -13.01 -6.19 -13.50
N GLY A 159 -13.35 -5.69 -12.31
CA GLY A 159 -13.79 -6.54 -11.21
C GLY A 159 -12.67 -7.35 -10.55
N GLU A 160 -11.42 -7.02 -10.85
CA GLU A 160 -10.23 -7.57 -10.20
C GLU A 160 -9.40 -6.45 -9.56
N VAL A 161 -8.76 -6.79 -8.44
CA VAL A 161 -7.76 -5.95 -7.77
C VAL A 161 -6.54 -6.79 -7.48
N LEU A 162 -5.36 -6.31 -7.88
CA LEU A 162 -4.10 -6.94 -7.53
C LEU A 162 -3.69 -6.56 -6.11
N PHE A 163 -3.30 -7.55 -5.32
CA PHE A 163 -2.71 -7.36 -4.00
C PHE A 163 -1.24 -7.77 -4.03
N ILE A 164 -0.35 -6.89 -3.59
CA ILE A 164 1.08 -7.17 -3.45
C ILE A 164 1.50 -6.90 -2.00
N ASP A 165 2.10 -7.90 -1.35
CA ASP A 165 2.64 -7.79 -0.01
C ASP A 165 4.16 -7.67 -0.05
N ALA A 166 4.64 -6.43 0.00
CA ALA A 166 6.07 -6.11 0.03
C ALA A 166 6.57 -5.87 1.46
N ARG A 167 5.80 -6.16 2.51
CA ARG A 167 6.14 -5.81 3.90
C ARG A 167 7.45 -6.42 4.41
N LYS A 168 7.88 -7.54 3.82
CA LYS A 168 9.13 -8.24 4.17
C LYS A 168 10.34 -7.79 3.31
N MET A 169 10.12 -7.03 2.24
CA MET A 169 11.16 -6.58 1.32
C MET A 169 11.99 -5.44 1.89
N GLY A 170 13.10 -5.11 1.23
CA GLY A 170 14.00 -4.04 1.61
C GLY A 170 15.12 -4.48 2.55
N LYS A 171 16.19 -3.69 2.54
CA LYS A 171 17.38 -3.86 3.38
C LYS A 171 17.43 -2.77 4.43
N MET A 172 17.77 -3.15 5.67
CA MET A 172 18.09 -2.18 6.71
C MET A 172 19.41 -1.49 6.36
N VAL A 173 19.37 -0.17 6.17
CA VAL A 173 20.55 0.65 5.89
C VAL A 173 21.15 1.18 7.19
N ASP A 174 20.29 1.43 8.18
CA ASP A 174 20.68 1.69 9.56
C ASP A 174 19.66 1.04 10.52
N ARG A 175 19.80 1.22 11.84
CA ARG A 175 18.90 0.61 12.86
C ARG A 175 17.44 1.07 12.71
N THR A 176 17.22 2.22 12.08
CA THR A 176 15.94 2.93 12.02
C THR A 176 15.37 3.06 10.62
N ARG A 177 16.19 2.86 9.57
CA ARG A 177 15.84 3.08 8.17
C ARG A 177 16.01 1.82 7.35
N ARG A 178 14.98 1.55 6.56
CA ARG A 178 14.95 0.55 5.52
C ARG A 178 14.91 1.23 4.16
N GLU A 179 15.60 0.65 3.18
CA GLU A 179 15.50 1.05 1.78
C GLU A 179 15.11 -0.16 0.94
N LEU A 180 14.25 0.05 -0.04
CA LEU A 180 13.97 -0.95 -1.07
C LEU A 180 15.14 -0.98 -2.04
N THR A 181 15.63 -2.18 -2.36
CA THR A 181 16.67 -2.32 -3.38
C THR A 181 16.05 -2.11 -4.77
N ASN A 182 16.90 -1.87 -5.79
CA ASN A 182 16.42 -1.81 -7.17
C ASN A 182 15.73 -3.13 -7.56
N ASP A 183 16.24 -4.27 -7.11
CA ASP A 183 15.64 -5.59 -7.34
C ASP A 183 14.25 -5.72 -6.69
N ASP A 184 14.07 -5.19 -5.47
CA ASP A 184 12.76 -5.19 -4.81
C ASP A 184 11.74 -4.36 -5.60
N ILE A 185 12.15 -3.16 -6.05
CA ILE A 185 11.30 -2.26 -6.83
C ILE A 185 10.95 -2.90 -8.18
N GLN A 186 11.94 -3.48 -8.85
CA GLN A 186 11.79 -4.13 -10.14
C GLN A 186 10.85 -5.32 -10.03
N LYS A 187 10.99 -6.17 -8.99
CA LYS A 187 10.09 -7.30 -8.75
C LYS A 187 8.65 -6.86 -8.54
N ILE A 188 8.39 -5.80 -7.77
CA ILE A 188 7.04 -5.26 -7.56
C ILE A 188 6.48 -4.70 -8.87
N ALA A 189 7.28 -3.93 -9.61
CA ALA A 189 6.89 -3.33 -10.88
C ALA A 189 6.57 -4.41 -11.93
N ASP A 190 7.45 -5.38 -12.11
CA ASP A 190 7.28 -6.48 -13.06
C ASP A 190 6.04 -7.31 -12.75
N THR A 191 5.77 -7.57 -11.47
CA THR A 191 4.55 -8.28 -11.06
C THR A 191 3.30 -7.53 -11.48
N TYR A 192 3.27 -6.20 -11.27
CA TYR A 192 2.15 -5.36 -11.67
C TYR A 192 2.02 -5.26 -13.20
N HIS A 193 3.13 -5.14 -13.93
CA HIS A 193 3.14 -5.06 -15.38
C HIS A 193 2.74 -6.39 -16.03
N ALA A 194 3.27 -7.53 -15.55
CA ALA A 194 2.86 -8.86 -15.96
C ALA A 194 1.36 -9.07 -15.72
N TRP A 195 0.85 -8.67 -14.55
CA TRP A 195 -0.58 -8.71 -14.24
C TRP A 195 -1.42 -7.81 -15.16
N ARG A 196 -0.88 -6.72 -15.72
CA ARG A 196 -1.64 -5.87 -16.65
C ARG A 196 -1.54 -6.31 -18.11
N SER A 197 -0.57 -7.16 -18.43
CA SER A 197 -0.31 -7.63 -19.78
C SER A 197 -1.27 -8.73 -20.23
N VAL A 198 -1.48 -8.84 -21.54
CA VAL A 198 -2.18 -9.99 -22.14
C VAL A 198 -1.21 -11.16 -22.22
N ALA A 199 -1.64 -12.35 -21.77
CA ALA A 199 -0.84 -13.56 -21.84
C ALA A 199 -0.29 -13.80 -23.26
N GLY A 200 1.05 -13.90 -23.38
CA GLY A 200 1.73 -14.08 -24.66
C GLY A 200 2.09 -12.79 -25.43
N THR A 201 1.82 -11.61 -24.86
CA THR A 201 2.17 -10.32 -25.51
C THR A 201 3.43 -9.75 -24.88
N GLN A 202 4.44 -9.46 -25.72
CA GLN A 202 5.69 -8.84 -25.27
C GLN A 202 5.41 -7.43 -24.70
N ILE A 203 5.78 -7.20 -23.44
CA ILE A 203 5.80 -5.86 -22.87
C ILE A 203 7.10 -5.21 -23.34
N ASN A 204 6.99 -4.26 -24.28
CA ASN A 204 8.10 -3.37 -24.59
C ASN A 204 8.23 -2.37 -23.45
N ALA A 205 8.89 -2.77 -22.36
CA ALA A 205 9.23 -1.86 -21.26
C ALA A 205 10.12 -0.73 -21.81
N SER A 206 9.50 0.36 -22.27
CA SER A 206 10.20 1.48 -22.86
C SER A 206 10.78 2.39 -21.77
N ASN A 207 12.09 2.58 -21.87
CA ASN A 207 12.87 3.76 -21.47
C ASN A 207 13.14 3.99 -19.98
N THR A 208 13.75 3.00 -19.32
CA THR A 208 14.75 3.33 -18.30
C THR A 208 15.92 2.34 -18.39
N SER A 209 17.14 2.90 -18.47
CA SER A 209 18.47 2.27 -18.45
C SER A 209 18.89 1.36 -19.61
N ASN A 210 19.94 1.82 -20.32
CA ASN A 210 20.89 1.03 -21.11
C ASN A 210 21.66 0.08 -20.19
N ASP A 211 21.05 -1.03 -19.78
CA ASP A 211 21.79 -2.11 -19.13
C ASP A 211 21.64 -3.39 -19.96
N GLU A 212 22.77 -3.84 -20.51
CA GLU A 212 22.92 -4.98 -21.44
C GLU A 212 22.87 -6.34 -20.73
N SER A 213 22.17 -6.44 -19.60
CA SER A 213 21.89 -7.74 -18.97
C SER A 213 20.48 -8.18 -19.39
N GLY A 214 20.45 -9.22 -20.24
CA GLY A 214 19.25 -9.75 -20.88
C GLY A 214 18.05 -9.79 -19.95
N ARG A 215 17.01 -9.02 -20.33
CA ARG A 215 15.71 -9.02 -19.69
C ARG A 215 15.11 -10.42 -19.86
N ASP A 216 15.02 -11.16 -18.75
CA ASP A 216 14.41 -12.47 -18.69
C ASP A 216 12.97 -12.37 -19.21
N GLU A 217 12.60 -13.40 -19.93
CA GLU A 217 11.49 -13.51 -20.85
C GLU A 217 10.16 -13.13 -20.17
N SER A 218 9.24 -12.59 -20.96
CA SER A 218 7.87 -12.22 -20.58
C SER A 218 7.12 -13.37 -19.91
N ARG A 219 7.35 -13.59 -18.60
CA ARG A 219 6.66 -14.63 -17.83
C ARG A 219 5.19 -14.24 -17.66
N PRO A 220 4.27 -15.19 -17.87
CA PRO A 220 2.86 -14.97 -17.55
C PRO A 220 2.72 -14.69 -16.04
N TYR A 221 1.76 -13.83 -15.70
CA TYR A 221 1.42 -13.58 -14.30
C TYR A 221 0.89 -14.86 -13.63
N GLU A 222 1.36 -15.13 -12.41
CA GLU A 222 0.88 -16.20 -11.54
C GLU A 222 0.75 -15.65 -10.10
N ASP A 223 -0.24 -16.14 -9.35
CA ASP A 223 -0.41 -15.81 -7.94
C ASP A 223 0.68 -16.51 -7.11
N ILE A 224 1.41 -15.74 -6.30
CA ILE A 224 2.50 -16.25 -5.47
C ILE A 224 2.10 -16.14 -4.00
N PRO A 225 1.92 -17.27 -3.28
CA PRO A 225 1.60 -17.27 -1.86
C PRO A 225 2.57 -16.42 -1.04
N GLY A 226 2.03 -15.52 -0.23
CA GLY A 226 2.78 -14.58 0.60
C GLY A 226 3.34 -13.35 -0.12
N PHE A 227 3.17 -13.23 -1.45
CA PHE A 227 3.69 -12.09 -2.22
C PHE A 227 2.62 -11.40 -3.08
N CYS A 228 1.94 -12.09 -3.99
CA CYS A 228 0.94 -11.46 -4.86
C CYS A 228 -0.29 -12.35 -5.08
N LYS A 229 -1.46 -11.72 -5.17
CA LYS A 229 -2.71 -12.39 -5.55
C LYS A 229 -3.65 -11.44 -6.28
N SER A 230 -4.22 -11.88 -7.39
CA SER A 230 -5.34 -11.22 -8.05
C SER A 230 -6.65 -11.68 -7.41
N ALA A 231 -7.38 -10.77 -6.76
CA ALA A 231 -8.66 -11.11 -6.13
C ALA A 231 -9.84 -10.47 -6.88
N THR A 232 -10.94 -11.21 -6.98
CA THR A 232 -12.18 -10.72 -7.58
C THR A 232 -12.97 -9.85 -6.60
N LEU A 233 -13.89 -9.03 -7.11
CA LEU A 233 -14.80 -8.25 -6.27
C LEU A 233 -15.57 -9.12 -5.28
N ASP A 234 -15.97 -10.33 -5.66
CA ASP A 234 -16.70 -11.24 -4.77
C ASP A 234 -15.85 -11.74 -3.60
N GLU A 235 -14.54 -11.96 -3.81
CA GLU A 235 -13.62 -12.25 -2.70
C GLU A 235 -13.49 -11.03 -1.78
N ILE A 236 -13.35 -9.83 -2.34
CA ILE A 236 -13.21 -8.59 -1.57
C ILE A 236 -14.47 -8.29 -0.73
N ARG A 237 -15.66 -8.56 -1.30
CA ARG A 237 -16.95 -8.47 -0.60
C ARG A 237 -17.00 -9.40 0.62
N LYS A 238 -16.54 -10.65 0.49
CA LYS A 238 -16.46 -11.61 1.60
C LYS A 238 -15.52 -11.15 2.72
N HIS A 239 -14.46 -10.41 2.37
CA HIS A 239 -13.52 -9.84 3.32
C HIS A 239 -13.95 -8.48 3.90
N GLY A 240 -15.18 -8.03 3.64
CA GLY A 240 -15.71 -6.78 4.18
C GLY A 240 -15.01 -5.54 3.62
N TYR A 241 -14.59 -5.59 2.35
CA TYR A 241 -13.91 -4.49 1.66
C TYR A 241 -12.58 -4.07 2.28
N VAL A 242 -11.97 -4.90 3.12
CA VAL A 242 -10.63 -4.64 3.66
C VAL A 242 -9.59 -4.94 2.58
N LEU A 243 -8.77 -3.95 2.22
CA LEU A 243 -7.81 -4.01 1.12
C LEU A 243 -6.38 -4.33 1.55
N THR A 244 -6.19 -4.91 2.74
CA THR A 244 -4.85 -5.28 3.22
C THR A 244 -4.32 -6.49 2.45
N PRO A 245 -3.23 -6.38 1.67
CA PRO A 245 -2.71 -7.48 0.84
C PRO A 245 -2.49 -8.79 1.59
N GLY A 246 -2.01 -8.73 2.84
CA GLY A 246 -1.78 -9.90 3.68
C GLY A 246 -3.03 -10.78 3.95
N ARG A 247 -4.25 -10.30 3.69
CA ARG A 247 -5.47 -11.12 3.77
C ARG A 247 -5.72 -11.96 2.51
N TYR A 248 -5.17 -11.55 1.38
CA TYR A 248 -5.41 -12.16 0.07
C TYR A 248 -4.27 -13.07 -0.35
N VAL A 249 -3.02 -12.61 -0.19
CA VAL A 249 -1.83 -13.36 -0.64
C VAL A 249 -1.59 -14.63 0.18
N GLY A 250 -2.29 -14.81 1.31
CA GLY A 250 -2.06 -15.91 2.24
C GLY A 250 -0.76 -15.74 3.02
N ALA A 251 -0.45 -16.70 3.89
CA ALA A 251 0.89 -16.80 4.45
C ALA A 251 1.79 -17.49 3.41
N GLU A 252 3.04 -17.04 3.26
CA GLU A 252 4.11 -17.96 2.82
C GLU A 252 3.92 -19.23 3.66
N SER A 253 3.80 -20.39 3.02
CA SER A 253 3.91 -21.66 3.71
C SER A 253 5.15 -21.55 4.58
N ALA A 254 4.95 -21.46 5.90
CA ALA A 254 6.05 -21.56 6.85
C ALA A 254 6.83 -22.79 6.38
N LYS A 255 8.17 -22.69 6.29
CA LYS A 255 9.00 -23.89 6.06
C LYS A 255 8.41 -24.97 6.95
N ASP A 256 7.80 -25.98 6.32
CA ASP A 256 7.18 -27.06 7.03
C ASP A 256 8.32 -27.66 7.84
N ASP A 257 8.24 -27.50 9.16
CA ASP A 257 9.18 -28.11 10.08
C ASP A 257 9.00 -29.63 10.12
N GLY A 258 8.08 -30.17 9.30
CA GLY A 258 7.69 -31.56 9.23
C GLY A 258 6.86 -31.97 10.44
N GLU A 259 6.50 -31.04 11.32
CA GLU A 259 5.80 -31.29 12.57
C GLU A 259 4.30 -30.97 12.39
N PRO A 260 3.41 -31.97 12.49
CA PRO A 260 1.98 -31.73 12.49
C PRO A 260 1.57 -30.70 13.55
N PHE A 261 0.61 -29.83 13.22
CA PHE A 261 0.15 -28.75 14.11
C PHE A 261 -0.19 -29.24 15.52
N THR A 262 -0.80 -30.42 15.63
CA THR A 262 -1.18 -31.05 16.91
C THR A 262 0.03 -31.38 17.78
N ASP A 263 1.12 -31.82 17.16
CA ASP A 263 2.34 -32.22 17.86
C ASP A 263 3.13 -30.98 18.28
N LYS A 264 3.19 -29.98 17.40
CA LYS A 264 3.77 -28.67 17.68
C LYS A 264 3.06 -27.95 18.83
N MET A 265 1.72 -27.95 18.82
CA MET A 265 0.93 -27.35 19.91
C MET A 265 1.14 -28.08 21.23
N LYS A 266 1.22 -29.41 21.22
CA LYS A 266 1.57 -30.17 22.42
C LYS A 266 2.94 -29.78 22.94
N ARG A 267 3.98 -29.83 22.10
CA ARG A 267 5.35 -29.48 22.46
C ARG A 267 5.46 -28.07 23.02
N LEU A 268 4.90 -27.08 22.34
CA LEU A 268 4.92 -25.68 22.79
C LEU A 268 4.15 -25.49 24.09
N SER A 269 3.02 -26.17 24.28
CA SER A 269 2.27 -26.10 25.54
C SER A 269 3.03 -26.73 26.72
N THR A 270 3.78 -27.80 26.48
CA THR A 270 4.65 -28.42 27.49
C THR A 270 5.80 -27.49 27.83
N GLN A 271 6.49 -26.94 26.82
CA GLN A 271 7.59 -26.01 27.01
C GLN A 271 7.14 -24.74 27.77
N TRP A 272 5.94 -24.23 27.46
CA TRP A 272 5.36 -23.10 28.18
C TRP A 272 5.10 -23.42 29.66
N ARG A 273 4.60 -24.63 29.98
CA ARG A 273 4.41 -25.07 31.37
C ARG A 273 5.73 -25.21 32.12
N GLU A 274 6.75 -25.77 31.48
CA GLU A 274 8.10 -25.87 32.06
C GLU A 274 8.68 -24.47 32.37
N GLN A 275 8.55 -23.54 31.42
CA GLN A 275 8.99 -22.16 31.62
C GLN A 275 8.20 -21.43 32.71
N GLN A 276 6.89 -21.69 32.85
CA GLN A 276 6.11 -21.15 33.97
C GLN A 276 6.57 -21.70 35.32
N ALA A 277 6.88 -23.00 35.40
CA ALA A 277 7.38 -23.61 36.63
C ALA A 277 8.74 -23.03 37.04
N GLU A 278 9.64 -22.84 36.07
CA GLU A 278 10.94 -22.24 36.33
C GLU A 278 10.83 -20.76 36.70
N ALA A 279 9.93 -20.00 36.06
CA ALA A 279 9.65 -18.62 36.45
C ALA A 279 9.16 -18.53 37.91
N ALA A 280 8.18 -19.36 38.29
CA ALA A 280 7.67 -19.39 39.67
C ALA A 280 8.76 -19.75 40.70
N ARG A 281 9.68 -20.66 40.34
CA ARG A 281 10.83 -21.00 41.17
C ARG A 281 11.77 -19.82 41.35
N LEU A 282 12.11 -19.13 40.25
CA LEU A 282 12.98 -17.97 40.27
C LEU A 282 12.36 -16.82 41.06
N ASP A 283 11.07 -16.57 40.89
CA ASP A 283 10.33 -15.56 41.65
C ASP A 283 10.37 -15.87 43.16
N ALA A 284 10.16 -17.13 43.56
CA ALA A 284 10.28 -17.55 44.95
C ALA A 284 11.70 -17.37 45.52
N MET A 285 12.73 -17.64 44.71
CA MET A 285 14.12 -17.40 45.10
C MET A 285 14.44 -15.91 45.25
N ILE A 286 13.91 -15.07 44.36
CA ILE A 286 14.06 -13.61 44.44
C ILE A 286 13.37 -13.09 45.71
N GLU A 287 12.17 -13.55 46.02
CA GLU A 287 11.44 -13.14 47.23
C GLU A 287 12.17 -13.56 48.51
N ALA A 288 12.74 -14.76 48.54
CA ALA A 288 13.56 -15.24 49.66
C ALA A 288 14.82 -14.37 49.86
N ASN A 289 15.53 -14.06 48.77
CA ASN A 289 16.73 -13.21 48.82
C ASN A 289 16.40 -11.76 49.24
N LEU A 290 15.26 -11.21 48.79
CA LEU A 290 14.81 -9.87 49.18
C LEU A 290 14.44 -9.81 50.67
N LYS A 291 13.83 -10.86 51.22
CA LYS A 291 13.59 -10.99 52.67
C LYS A 291 14.89 -11.04 53.47
N GLU A 292 15.89 -11.79 53.01
CA GLU A 292 17.20 -11.87 53.66
C GLU A 292 17.95 -10.53 53.65
N LEU A 293 17.80 -9.73 52.59
CA LEU A 293 18.39 -8.40 52.46
C LEU A 293 17.60 -7.29 53.17
N GLY A 294 16.47 -7.59 53.81
CA GLY A 294 15.65 -6.64 54.57
C GLY A 294 14.70 -5.77 53.73
N TYR A 295 14.45 -6.15 52.47
CA TYR A 295 13.55 -5.45 51.53
C TYR A 295 12.31 -6.26 51.13
N GLY A 296 12.12 -7.44 51.72
CA GLY A 296 10.90 -8.25 51.51
C GLY A 296 9.72 -7.65 52.27
N GLY A 297 8.69 -7.23 51.54
CA GLY A 297 7.39 -6.81 52.10
C GLY A 297 6.60 -7.96 52.70
#